data_AF-A0A7M7KGF2-F1
#
_entry.id   AF-A0A7M7KGF2-F1
#
_cell.length_a   1.000
_cell.length_b   1.000
_cell.length_c   1.000
_cell.angle_alpha   90.00
_cell.angle_beta   90.00
_cell.angle_gamma   90.00
#
_symmetry.space_group_name_H-M   'P 1'
#
loop_
_entity.id
_entity.type
_entity.pdbx_description
1 polymer ?
#
loop_
_entity_poly.entity_id
_entity_poly.type
_entity_poly.pdbx_seq_one_letter_code
_entity_poly.pdbx_strand_id
1 'polypeptide(L)'
;MPSHYRQLWISTVRRYIGEDIQKTGVAMETSKFSLICHGKRRETLSSNTIMQLFPKFEPLTKIPGIMDHLCGEVSESTKNQFRLVNFIDTPGLVDGADRYTYDIDSAMDVIAAMADLIFVFIDPQGQALCQRTITHIERFCRNHAQKLSLWLTKCDLVEDEADRLKVMQQVSAELARRPAIARENLWLYPIFIPGLSKNQPNALNQLSESLKLIERAISINLQDNVLQKMISHCDHISKIIGERRDSEEYHVQSRCFLSGTCAVIPICVMMVTLVVLVFYVLDRQVLKQWVDGIGLPHTVIVTWDQFHNIPAAFEIPVLLGGLIIIAAMGLLATSFTPKMITLDEPTNEMIKRLSVTANLVDGIRKEAKNLYDEYLENTLDL
;
A
#
# COMPACT_ATOMS: atom_id res chain seq x y z
N MET A 1 22.70 30.60 37.02
CA MET A 1 22.52 30.27 35.58
C MET A 1 22.70 28.77 35.39
N PRO A 2 21.60 28.00 35.30
CA PRO A 2 21.64 26.76 34.51
C PRO A 2 20.25 26.45 33.87
N SER A 3 20.02 26.68 32.57
CA SER A 3 18.65 26.45 32.01
C SER A 3 18.47 25.93 30.57
N HIS A 4 19.52 25.51 29.85
CA HIS A 4 19.45 25.63 28.38
C HIS A 4 19.55 24.34 27.53
N TYR A 5 19.52 23.13 28.08
CA TYR A 5 19.73 21.90 27.27
C TYR A 5 18.52 21.47 26.42
N ARG A 6 17.29 21.54 26.95
CA ARG A 6 16.06 21.20 26.21
C ARG A 6 15.57 22.34 25.30
N GLN A 7 16.16 23.53 25.43
CA GLN A 7 15.71 24.70 24.67
C GLN A 7 15.94 24.55 23.17
N LEU A 8 17.00 23.84 22.74
CA LEU A 8 17.31 23.81 21.31
C LEU A 8 16.35 22.93 20.51
N TRP A 9 16.16 21.66 20.88
CA TRP A 9 15.22 20.78 20.16
C TRP A 9 13.82 21.38 20.12
N ILE A 10 13.32 21.84 21.28
CA ILE A 10 12.03 22.51 21.36
C ILE A 10 12.03 23.78 20.49
N SER A 11 13.13 24.54 20.41
CA SER A 11 13.21 25.71 19.53
C SER A 11 13.21 25.33 18.04
N THR A 12 13.85 24.22 17.65
CA THR A 12 13.84 23.72 16.26
C THR A 12 12.44 23.27 15.88
N VAL A 13 11.80 22.47 16.73
CA VAL A 13 10.41 22.02 16.56
C VAL A 13 9.46 23.22 16.52
N ARG A 14 9.61 24.18 17.44
CA ARG A 14 8.85 25.44 17.45
C ARG A 14 9.06 26.25 16.18
N ARG A 15 10.28 26.32 15.64
CA ARG A 15 10.57 27.04 14.38
C ARG A 15 9.88 26.37 13.20
N TYR A 16 9.94 25.03 13.16
CA TYR A 16 9.33 24.20 12.13
C TYR A 16 7.80 24.33 12.16
N ILE A 17 7.19 24.15 13.33
CA ILE A 17 5.74 24.18 13.49
C ILE A 17 5.21 25.64 13.52
N GLY A 18 6.02 26.61 13.92
CA GLY A 18 5.64 28.02 13.97
C GLY A 18 4.83 28.43 15.20
N GLU A 19 4.71 27.56 16.21
CA GLU A 19 3.97 27.83 17.44
C GLU A 19 4.60 27.16 18.67
N ASP A 20 4.17 27.62 19.85
CA ASP A 20 4.67 27.19 21.14
C ASP A 20 3.86 26.00 21.68
N ILE A 21 4.38 24.79 21.49
CA ILE A 21 3.71 23.55 21.92
C ILE A 21 4.13 23.14 23.32
N GLN A 22 5.43 22.97 23.55
CA GLN A 22 5.98 22.47 24.81
C GLN A 22 6.65 23.58 25.63
N LYS A 23 6.59 23.45 26.96
CA LYS A 23 7.36 24.29 27.89
C LYS A 23 8.85 23.94 27.81
N THR A 24 9.70 24.96 27.72
CA THR A 24 11.14 24.82 27.84
C THR A 24 11.53 24.59 29.30
N GLY A 25 12.41 23.62 29.56
CA GLY A 25 12.89 23.27 30.90
C GLY A 25 14.30 22.68 30.84
N VAL A 26 14.89 22.34 31.99
CA VAL A 26 16.23 21.73 32.01
C VAL A 26 16.12 20.25 31.61
N ALA A 27 17.12 19.69 30.93
CA ALA A 27 17.21 18.24 30.68
C ALA A 27 17.11 17.42 31.98
N MET A 28 17.49 18.04 33.10
CA MET A 28 17.40 17.51 34.46
C MET A 28 15.95 17.49 35.04
N GLU A 29 14.94 17.96 34.31
CA GLU A 29 13.56 18.02 34.82
C GLU A 29 12.63 17.10 34.02
N THR A 30 13.08 16.56 32.89
CA THR A 30 12.23 15.82 31.97
C THR A 30 12.47 14.32 32.05
N SER A 31 11.40 13.59 32.34
CA SER A 31 11.38 12.12 32.44
C SER A 31 10.47 11.47 31.41
N LYS A 32 9.82 12.25 30.54
CA LYS A 32 8.77 11.79 29.61
C LYS A 32 9.20 11.90 28.16
N PHE A 33 8.80 10.91 27.36
CA PHE A 33 8.70 11.00 25.92
C PHE A 33 7.45 11.78 25.55
N SER A 34 7.58 12.71 24.62
CA SER A 34 6.45 13.51 24.14
C SER A 34 6.32 13.40 22.63
N LEU A 35 5.22 12.80 22.19
CA LEU A 35 4.83 12.81 20.79
C LEU A 35 4.21 14.15 20.42
N ILE A 36 4.61 14.75 19.32
CA ILE A 36 4.04 16.00 18.81
C ILE A 36 3.52 15.71 17.42
N CYS A 37 2.20 15.86 17.23
CA CYS A 37 1.54 15.53 15.98
C CYS A 37 0.54 16.62 15.57
N HIS A 38 0.21 16.66 14.29
CA HIS A 38 -0.83 17.54 13.78
C HIS A 38 -2.23 17.01 14.08
N GLY A 39 -3.18 17.89 14.41
CA GLY A 39 -4.60 17.58 14.51
C GLY A 39 -5.48 18.80 14.32
N LYS A 40 -6.80 18.60 14.35
CA LYS A 40 -7.78 19.68 14.13
C LYS A 40 -7.98 20.58 15.35
N ARG A 41 -7.56 20.13 16.52
CA ARG A 41 -7.73 20.84 17.78
C ARG A 41 -6.52 20.62 18.66
N ARG A 42 -6.05 21.67 19.34
CA ARG A 42 -4.98 21.56 20.32
C ARG A 42 -5.43 20.74 21.53
N GLU A 43 -4.74 19.65 21.80
CA GLU A 43 -5.07 18.71 22.87
C GLU A 43 -3.83 17.97 23.37
N THR A 44 -3.82 17.63 24.66
CA THR A 44 -2.81 16.76 25.26
C THR A 44 -3.30 15.31 25.22
N LEU A 45 -2.54 14.42 24.58
CA LEU A 45 -2.89 13.00 24.50
C LEU A 45 -2.33 12.22 25.68
N SER A 46 -3.17 11.34 26.24
CA SER A 46 -2.73 10.33 27.19
C SER A 46 -1.95 9.22 26.50
N SER A 47 -1.13 8.47 27.24
CA SER A 47 -0.38 7.34 26.72
C SER A 47 -1.27 6.27 26.07
N ASN A 48 -2.44 5.99 26.66
CA ASN A 48 -3.42 5.07 26.09
C ASN A 48 -3.96 5.54 24.73
N THR A 49 -4.25 6.84 24.61
CA THR A 49 -4.71 7.43 23.35
C THR A 49 -3.63 7.32 22.28
N ILE A 50 -2.36 7.52 22.64
CA ILE A 50 -1.23 7.38 21.70
C ILE A 50 -1.14 5.95 21.18
N MET A 51 -1.30 4.93 22.02
CA MET A 51 -1.26 3.53 21.57
C MET A 51 -2.36 3.21 20.56
N GLN A 52 -3.55 3.78 20.73
CA GLN A 52 -4.68 3.59 19.82
C GLN A 52 -4.46 4.30 18.48
N LEU A 53 -3.93 5.52 18.52
CA LEU A 53 -3.70 6.33 17.31
C LEU A 53 -2.45 5.90 16.53
N PHE A 54 -1.43 5.42 17.24
CA PHE A 54 -0.13 5.06 16.67
C PHE A 54 0.27 3.64 17.06
N PRO A 55 -0.28 2.60 16.38
CA PRO A 55 0.03 1.20 16.66
C PRO A 55 1.53 0.85 16.59
N LYS A 56 2.32 1.63 15.85
CA LYS A 56 3.79 1.49 15.79
C LYS A 56 4.47 1.62 17.17
N PHE A 57 3.81 2.24 18.15
CA PHE A 57 4.31 2.37 19.52
C PHE A 57 4.03 1.14 20.40
N GLU A 58 3.27 0.15 19.91
CA GLU A 58 2.98 -1.09 20.64
C GLU A 58 4.23 -1.74 21.26
N PRO A 59 5.40 -1.82 20.59
CA PRO A 59 6.59 -2.44 21.19
C PRO A 59 7.07 -1.74 22.47
N LEU A 60 6.78 -0.46 22.68
CA LEU A 60 7.12 0.24 23.92
C LEU A 60 6.36 -0.33 25.12
N THR A 61 5.13 -0.81 24.95
CA THR A 61 4.32 -1.37 26.05
C THR A 61 4.99 -2.54 26.76
N LYS A 62 5.96 -3.20 26.10
CA LYS A 62 6.76 -4.28 26.68
C LYS A 62 7.75 -3.80 27.74
N ILE A 63 8.00 -2.50 27.82
CA ILE A 63 8.90 -1.87 28.80
C ILE A 63 8.07 -1.49 30.04
N PRO A 64 8.31 -2.12 31.21
CA PRO A 64 7.56 -1.80 32.41
C PRO A 64 7.72 -0.32 32.80
N GLY A 65 6.61 0.33 33.16
CA GLY A 65 6.59 1.72 33.64
C GLY A 65 6.62 2.79 32.56
N ILE A 66 6.89 2.48 31.28
CA ILE A 66 7.01 3.51 30.22
C ILE A 66 5.72 4.30 29.99
N MET A 67 4.56 3.69 30.24
CA MET A 67 3.25 4.28 29.94
C MET A 67 2.97 5.53 30.78
N ASP A 68 3.56 5.64 31.98
CA ASP A 68 3.46 6.84 32.83
C ASP A 68 4.39 7.97 32.34
N HIS A 69 5.34 7.61 31.47
CA HIS A 69 6.36 8.47 30.90
C HIS A 69 6.17 8.73 29.40
N LEU A 70 4.97 8.49 28.88
CA LEU A 70 4.60 8.83 27.51
C LEU A 70 3.45 9.84 27.52
N CYS A 71 3.62 10.94 26.82
CA CYS A 71 2.58 11.94 26.60
C CYS A 71 2.57 12.40 25.15
N GLY A 72 1.50 13.08 24.74
CA GLY A 72 1.37 13.60 23.39
C GLY A 72 0.80 15.01 23.39
N GLU A 73 1.16 15.77 22.38
CA GLU A 73 0.70 17.13 22.16
C GLU A 73 0.23 17.25 20.71
N VAL A 74 -1.01 17.69 20.54
CA VAL A 74 -1.61 17.92 19.22
C VAL A 74 -1.56 19.40 18.90
N SER A 75 -1.11 19.73 17.68
CA SER A 75 -1.02 21.09 17.18
C SER A 75 -1.85 21.27 15.91
N GLU A 76 -2.41 22.46 15.71
CA GLU A 76 -3.24 22.83 14.56
C GLU A 76 -2.43 23.41 13.39
N SER A 77 -1.10 23.50 13.54
CA SER A 77 -0.28 24.20 12.57
C SER A 77 -0.21 23.51 11.22
N THR A 78 -0.30 24.30 10.15
CA THR A 78 -0.16 23.86 8.76
C THR A 78 1.21 24.21 8.15
N LYS A 79 2.12 24.77 8.95
CA LYS A 79 3.44 25.25 8.49
C LYS A 79 4.35 24.09 8.09
N ASN A 80 5.21 24.31 7.09
CA ASN A 80 6.29 23.40 6.66
C ASN A 80 5.85 21.94 6.43
N GLN A 81 4.62 21.70 5.97
CA GLN A 81 4.08 20.34 5.79
C GLN A 81 4.03 19.50 7.07
N PHE A 82 3.92 20.12 8.25
CA PHE A 82 3.86 19.45 9.56
C PHE A 82 2.77 18.37 9.66
N ARG A 83 1.70 18.45 8.84
CA ARG A 83 0.68 17.40 8.72
C ARG A 83 1.24 16.00 8.37
N LEU A 84 2.42 15.95 7.77
CA LEU A 84 3.07 14.71 7.31
C LEU A 84 4.15 14.21 8.27
N VAL A 85 4.41 14.93 9.36
CA VAL A 85 5.51 14.63 10.28
C VAL A 85 5.01 14.52 11.71
N ASN A 86 5.51 13.53 12.43
CA ASN A 86 5.35 13.44 13.88
C ASN A 86 6.73 13.57 14.53
N PHE A 87 6.85 14.46 15.51
CA PHE A 87 8.09 14.61 16.27
C PHE A 87 8.01 13.85 17.57
N ILE A 88 9.11 13.22 17.97
CA ILE A 88 9.22 12.58 19.28
C ILE A 88 10.30 13.33 20.05
N ASP A 89 9.90 14.07 21.08
CA ASP A 89 10.82 14.62 22.06
C ASP A 89 11.17 13.54 23.08
N THR A 90 12.46 13.39 23.35
CA THR A 90 12.99 12.37 24.26
C THR A 90 13.36 13.00 25.60
N PRO A 91 13.30 12.25 26.71
CA PRO A 91 13.81 12.73 27.98
C PRO A 91 15.30 13.09 27.86
N GLY A 92 15.74 14.13 28.58
CA GLY A 92 17.13 14.58 28.48
C GLY A 92 18.09 13.56 29.09
N LEU A 93 19.10 13.12 28.34
CA LEU A 93 20.09 12.13 28.79
C LEU A 93 21.11 12.77 29.74
N VAL A 94 21.14 12.27 30.98
CA VAL A 94 22.10 12.72 32.00
C VAL A 94 22.80 11.50 32.60
N ASP A 95 24.08 11.65 32.90
CA ASP A 95 24.87 10.60 33.57
C ASP A 95 24.44 10.47 35.05
N GLY A 96 24.09 9.26 35.49
CA GLY A 96 23.61 8.93 36.84
C GLY A 96 22.77 7.66 36.88
N ALA A 97 22.97 6.81 37.91
CA ALA A 97 22.43 5.44 37.95
C ALA A 97 20.90 5.35 38.12
N ASP A 98 20.25 6.32 38.79
CA ASP A 98 18.88 6.14 39.30
C ASP A 98 17.88 7.24 38.88
N ARG A 99 18.03 7.80 37.69
CA ARG A 99 17.18 8.92 37.24
C ARG A 99 15.84 8.48 36.65
N TYR A 100 15.81 7.36 35.94
CA TYR A 100 14.64 6.89 35.23
C TYR A 100 14.08 5.66 35.94
N THR A 101 12.76 5.65 36.14
CA THR A 101 12.01 4.56 36.76
C THR A 101 11.71 3.42 35.79
N TYR A 102 12.19 3.51 34.56
CA TYR A 102 12.00 2.56 33.47
C TYR A 102 13.31 2.40 32.67
N ASP A 103 13.37 1.35 31.86
CA ASP A 103 14.50 1.10 30.97
C ASP A 103 14.48 2.06 29.76
N ILE A 104 15.11 3.23 29.95
CA ILE A 104 15.28 4.24 28.90
C ILE A 104 16.12 3.71 27.73
N ASP A 105 17.03 2.77 27.98
CA ASP A 105 17.94 2.32 26.94
C ASP A 105 17.16 1.50 25.89
N SER A 106 16.37 0.54 26.34
CA SER A 106 15.46 -0.21 25.48
C SER A 106 14.41 0.69 24.82
N ALA A 107 13.90 1.70 25.54
CA ALA A 107 12.91 2.63 24.98
C ALA A 107 13.49 3.45 23.81
N MET A 108 14.73 3.91 23.96
CA MET A 108 15.46 4.64 22.91
C MET A 108 15.71 3.75 21.68
N ASP A 109 16.07 2.48 21.87
CA ASP A 109 16.27 1.54 20.76
C ASP A 109 14.97 1.28 19.98
N VAL A 110 13.84 1.11 20.70
CA VAL A 110 12.51 0.95 20.07
C VAL A 110 12.10 2.19 19.29
N ILE A 111 12.31 3.39 19.84
CA ILE A 111 11.98 4.66 19.17
C ILE A 111 12.90 4.88 17.96
N ALA A 112 14.19 4.59 18.07
CA ALA A 112 15.13 4.69 16.97
C ALA A 112 14.80 3.73 15.83
N ALA A 113 14.28 2.54 16.14
CA ALA A 113 13.83 1.59 15.12
C ALA A 113 12.64 2.11 14.32
N MET A 114 11.65 2.75 14.97
CA MET A 114 10.46 3.29 14.30
C MET A 114 10.68 4.65 13.61
N ALA A 115 11.70 5.41 14.00
CA ALA A 115 11.98 6.73 13.47
C ALA A 115 12.59 6.68 12.05
N ASP A 116 12.17 7.63 11.21
CA ASP A 116 12.73 7.86 9.87
C ASP A 116 13.99 8.74 9.92
N LEU A 117 14.10 9.65 10.90
CA LEU A 117 15.25 10.51 11.15
C LEU A 117 15.52 10.59 12.65
N ILE A 118 16.80 10.64 13.03
CA ILE A 118 17.26 10.75 14.42
C ILE A 118 18.19 11.95 14.53
N PHE A 119 17.73 12.98 15.24
CA PHE A 119 18.54 14.16 15.53
C PHE A 119 19.13 14.08 16.93
N VAL A 120 20.47 14.12 17.00
CA VAL A 120 21.19 14.17 18.28
C VAL A 120 21.83 15.54 18.45
N PHE A 121 21.42 16.23 19.50
CA PHE A 121 21.91 17.56 19.84
C PHE A 121 22.99 17.45 20.93
N ILE A 122 24.19 17.93 20.62
CA ILE A 122 25.37 17.90 21.49
C ILE A 122 25.65 19.33 21.97
N ASP A 123 25.90 19.50 23.27
CA ASP A 123 26.29 20.79 23.85
C ASP A 123 27.80 20.84 24.10
N PRO A 124 28.50 21.85 23.55
CA PRO A 124 29.93 22.06 23.77
C PRO A 124 30.31 22.57 25.18
N GLN A 125 29.41 23.29 25.87
CA GLN A 125 29.75 24.00 27.12
C GLN A 125 29.48 23.20 28.41
N GLY A 126 29.14 21.91 28.30
CA GLY A 126 29.16 20.99 29.45
C GLY A 126 30.47 20.20 29.48
N GLN A 127 31.21 20.22 30.59
CA GLN A 127 32.44 19.42 30.80
C GLN A 127 32.27 17.89 30.68
N ALA A 128 31.13 17.39 30.25
CA ALA A 128 30.95 16.02 29.85
C ALA A 128 30.16 16.01 28.54
N LEU A 129 30.80 15.62 27.44
CA LEU A 129 30.10 14.79 26.49
C LEU A 129 29.50 13.65 27.31
N CYS A 130 28.18 13.72 27.57
CA CYS A 130 27.48 12.78 28.42
C CYS A 130 27.79 11.37 27.92
N GLN A 131 28.43 10.56 28.77
CA GLN A 131 28.92 9.24 28.37
C GLN A 131 27.74 8.39 27.90
N ARG A 132 26.57 8.57 28.52
CA ARG A 132 25.30 7.97 28.09
C ARG A 132 24.88 8.39 26.68
N THR A 133 24.96 9.69 26.35
CA THR A 133 24.66 10.18 25.00
C THR A 133 25.58 9.56 23.96
N ILE A 134 26.89 9.51 24.21
CA ILE A 134 27.84 8.85 23.30
C ILE A 134 27.50 7.37 23.13
N THR A 135 27.17 6.67 24.21
CA THR A 135 26.79 5.24 24.15
C THR A 135 25.53 5.01 23.32
N HIS A 136 24.52 5.90 23.38
CA HIS A 136 23.36 5.82 22.49
C HIS A 136 23.73 6.13 21.03
N ILE A 137 24.58 7.13 20.78
CA ILE A 137 25.09 7.41 19.43
C ILE A 137 25.79 6.17 18.86
N GLU A 138 26.67 5.51 19.64
CA GLU A 138 27.33 4.27 19.22
C GLU A 138 26.33 3.15 18.90
N ARG A 139 25.27 2.98 19.70
CA ARG A 139 24.19 2.01 19.45
C ARG A 139 23.45 2.35 18.15
N PHE A 140 23.11 3.61 17.94
CA PHE A 140 22.45 4.08 16.72
C PHE A 140 23.33 3.93 15.49
N CYS A 141 24.64 4.18 15.57
CA CYS A 141 25.56 3.92 14.46
C CYS A 141 25.59 2.43 14.05
N ARG A 142 25.37 1.49 14.97
CA ARG A 142 25.39 0.05 14.61
C ARG A 142 24.14 -0.38 13.84
N ASN A 143 22.99 0.18 14.18
CA ASN A 143 21.69 -0.31 13.70
C ASN A 143 20.98 0.65 12.73
N HIS A 144 21.27 1.96 12.83
CA HIS A 144 20.48 3.06 12.27
C HIS A 144 21.36 4.25 11.81
N ALA A 145 22.60 4.01 11.37
CA ALA A 145 23.53 5.08 10.99
C ALA A 145 22.97 6.01 9.90
N GLN A 146 22.30 5.46 8.90
CA GLN A 146 21.74 6.18 7.75
C GLN A 146 20.67 7.22 8.12
N LYS A 147 20.05 7.10 9.29
CA LYS A 147 19.02 8.03 9.78
C LYS A 147 19.55 9.04 10.79
N LEU A 148 20.81 8.91 11.21
CA LEU A 148 21.41 9.66 12.30
C LEU A 148 22.04 10.96 11.80
N SER A 149 21.79 12.07 12.49
CA SER A 149 22.48 13.35 12.24
C SER A 149 22.86 14.02 13.55
N LEU A 150 24.10 14.51 13.61
CA LEU A 150 24.68 15.11 14.80
C LEU A 150 24.71 16.64 14.67
N TRP A 151 24.20 17.32 15.69
CA TRP A 151 24.05 18.77 15.70
C TRP A 151 24.75 19.37 16.91
N LEU A 152 25.71 20.25 16.69
CA LEU A 152 26.40 20.97 17.76
C LEU A 152 25.63 22.24 18.09
N THR A 153 25.18 22.31 19.34
CA THR A 153 24.31 23.37 19.85
C THR A 153 25.13 24.48 20.52
N LYS A 154 24.53 25.64 20.77
CA LYS A 154 25.10 26.71 21.61
C LYS A 154 26.51 27.17 21.21
N CYS A 155 26.88 26.98 19.95
CA CYS A 155 28.15 27.48 19.42
C CYS A 155 28.22 29.03 19.50
N ASP A 156 27.08 29.71 19.61
CA ASP A 156 26.96 31.16 19.77
C ASP A 156 27.36 31.68 21.16
N LEU A 157 27.48 30.79 22.15
CA LEU A 157 27.97 31.15 23.50
C LEU A 157 29.49 31.32 23.54
N VAL A 158 30.20 30.89 22.50
CA VAL A 158 31.64 31.08 22.36
C VAL A 158 31.86 32.27 21.44
N GLU A 159 32.35 33.38 21.98
CA GLU A 159 32.47 34.66 21.27
C GLU A 159 33.53 34.61 20.16
N ASP A 160 34.68 33.96 20.42
CA ASP A 160 35.79 33.87 19.48
C ASP A 160 35.61 32.72 18.46
N GLU A 161 35.98 32.98 17.20
CA GLU A 161 35.88 32.00 16.12
C GLU A 161 36.88 30.86 16.27
N ALA A 162 38.12 31.19 16.65
CA ALA A 162 39.14 30.16 16.83
C ALA A 162 38.75 29.22 17.99
N ASP A 163 38.19 29.77 19.08
CA ASP A 163 37.69 28.95 20.18
C ASP A 163 36.46 28.11 19.80
N ARG A 164 35.54 28.63 18.96
CA ARG A 164 34.44 27.82 18.39
C ARG A 164 34.97 26.63 17.59
N LEU A 165 35.95 26.86 16.73
CA LEU A 165 36.57 25.81 15.93
C LEU A 165 37.29 24.77 16.81
N LYS A 166 38.02 25.19 17.85
CA LYS A 166 38.67 24.28 18.80
C LYS A 166 37.66 23.37 19.51
N VAL A 167 36.56 23.96 19.97
CA VAL A 167 35.48 23.22 20.64
C VAL A 167 34.84 22.20 19.69
N MET A 168 34.54 22.61 18.45
CA MET A 168 34.00 21.71 17.43
C MET A 168 34.99 20.58 17.11
N GLN A 169 36.28 20.88 16.97
CA GLN A 169 37.33 19.89 16.76
C GLN A 169 37.44 18.92 17.96
N GLN A 170 37.33 19.41 19.19
CA GLN A 170 37.37 18.59 20.39
C GLN A 170 36.20 17.60 20.43
N VAL A 171 34.98 18.07 20.18
CA VAL A 171 33.78 17.21 20.15
C VAL A 171 33.91 16.17 19.04
N SER A 172 34.30 16.58 17.83
CA SER A 172 34.53 15.66 16.72
C SER A 172 35.61 14.63 17.03
N ALA A 173 36.70 15.02 17.70
CA ALA A 173 37.75 14.09 18.12
C ALA A 173 37.25 13.07 19.14
N GLU A 174 36.47 13.50 20.15
CA GLU A 174 35.87 12.58 21.13
C GLU A 174 34.90 11.58 20.49
N LEU A 175 34.10 12.03 19.52
CA LEU A 175 33.22 11.14 18.75
C LEU A 175 34.04 10.16 17.89
N ALA A 176 35.10 10.64 17.24
CA ALA A 176 35.99 9.81 16.41
C ALA A 176 36.79 8.76 17.20
N ARG A 177 36.97 8.94 18.52
CA ARG A 177 37.57 7.89 19.38
C ARG A 177 36.71 6.63 19.46
N ARG A 178 35.41 6.72 19.12
CA ARG A 178 34.49 5.58 19.14
C ARG A 178 34.47 4.88 17.78
N PRO A 179 34.90 3.60 17.68
CA PRO A 179 35.02 2.91 16.39
C PRO A 179 33.70 2.83 15.61
N ALA A 180 32.58 2.68 16.30
CA ALA A 180 31.27 2.62 15.66
C ALA A 180 30.90 3.94 14.96
N ILE A 181 31.24 5.08 15.59
CA ILE A 181 30.96 6.41 15.05
C ILE A 181 31.95 6.76 13.93
N ALA A 182 33.23 6.45 14.14
CA ALA A 182 34.30 6.75 13.19
C ALA A 182 34.11 6.07 11.82
N ARG A 183 33.52 4.87 11.77
CA ARG A 183 33.26 4.16 10.51
C ARG A 183 32.20 4.84 9.64
N GLU A 184 31.21 5.48 10.26
CA GLU A 184 30.06 6.05 9.57
C GLU A 184 30.33 7.47 9.01
N ASN A 185 31.48 8.08 9.34
CA ASN A 185 31.87 9.43 8.90
C ASN A 185 30.75 10.48 9.08
N LEU A 186 30.11 10.46 10.26
CA LEU A 186 29.02 11.38 10.56
C LEU A 186 29.51 12.83 10.64
N TRP A 187 28.81 13.71 9.93
CA TRP A 187 29.04 15.15 9.99
C TRP A 187 28.44 15.76 11.26
N LEU A 188 29.19 16.67 11.88
CA LEU A 188 28.74 17.46 13.02
C LEU A 188 28.38 18.87 12.55
N TYR A 189 27.10 19.20 12.62
CA TYR A 189 26.56 20.44 12.07
C TYR A 189 26.31 21.50 13.16
N PRO A 190 26.96 22.68 13.13
CA PRO A 190 26.71 23.73 14.10
C PRO A 190 25.34 24.40 13.89
N ILE A 191 24.56 24.53 14.97
CA ILE A 191 23.30 25.28 15.01
C ILE A 191 23.41 26.43 16.02
N PHE A 192 22.90 27.59 15.63
CA PHE A 192 22.77 28.76 16.49
C PHE A 192 21.30 29.09 16.74
N ILE A 193 20.93 29.46 17.98
CA ILE A 193 19.56 29.88 18.29
C ILE A 193 19.43 31.38 18.04
N PRO A 194 18.62 31.84 17.08
CA PRO A 194 18.42 33.25 16.82
C PRO A 194 18.01 34.02 18.09
N GLY A 195 18.76 35.05 18.46
CA GLY A 195 18.42 35.98 19.55
C GLY A 195 18.97 35.66 20.95
N LEU A 196 19.77 34.59 21.12
CA LEU A 196 20.47 34.30 22.38
C LEU A 196 21.84 34.97 22.50
N SER A 197 22.46 35.36 21.38
CA SER A 197 23.76 36.04 21.34
C SER A 197 23.72 37.20 20.34
N LYS A 198 24.42 38.30 20.65
CA LYS A 198 24.57 39.46 19.74
C LYS A 198 25.49 39.16 18.55
N ASN A 199 26.34 38.13 18.67
CA ASN A 199 27.38 37.78 17.71
C ASN A 199 27.04 36.47 16.98
N GLN A 200 25.97 36.48 16.19
CA GLN A 200 25.59 35.31 15.39
C GLN A 200 26.09 35.46 13.96
N PRO A 201 27.15 34.73 13.56
CA PRO A 201 27.49 34.63 12.16
C PRO A 201 26.38 33.83 11.44
N ASN A 202 25.45 34.54 10.80
CA ASN A 202 24.35 33.93 10.05
C ASN A 202 24.82 32.88 9.02
N ALA A 203 26.05 33.03 8.51
CA ALA A 203 26.65 32.13 7.53
C ALA A 203 26.94 30.71 8.06
N LEU A 204 27.13 30.53 9.37
CA LEU A 204 27.42 29.22 9.96
C LEU A 204 26.16 28.48 10.41
N ASN A 205 24.99 29.13 10.44
CA ASN A 205 23.77 28.52 10.99
C ASN A 205 23.15 27.54 10.02
N GLN A 206 23.25 26.24 10.34
CA GLN A 206 22.71 25.17 9.53
C GLN A 206 21.32 24.72 9.98
N LEU A 207 20.61 25.55 10.76
CA LEU A 207 19.22 25.27 11.12
C LEU A 207 18.34 25.06 9.88
N SER A 208 18.55 25.83 8.81
CA SER A 208 17.85 25.64 7.53
C SER A 208 18.11 24.26 6.91
N GLU A 209 19.33 23.75 7.03
CA GLU A 209 19.67 22.39 6.55
C GLU A 209 18.91 21.31 7.33
N SER A 210 18.69 21.50 8.64
CA SER A 210 17.86 20.57 9.42
C SER A 210 16.42 20.50 8.90
N LEU A 211 15.85 21.63 8.47
CA LEU A 211 14.50 21.68 7.89
C LEU A 211 14.48 21.01 6.52
N LYS A 212 15.48 21.28 5.67
CA LYS A 212 15.63 20.64 4.36
C LYS A 212 15.79 19.12 4.47
N LEU A 213 16.46 18.61 5.50
CA LEU A 213 16.57 17.17 5.73
C LEU A 213 15.20 16.55 6.06
N ILE A 214 14.37 17.24 6.85
CA ILE A 214 12.99 16.79 7.14
C ILE A 214 12.17 16.80 5.84
N GLU A 215 12.21 17.88 5.08
CA GLU A 215 11.52 17.99 3.78
C GLU A 215 11.95 16.90 2.80
N ARG A 216 13.26 16.66 2.67
CA ARG A 216 13.80 15.58 1.84
C ARG A 216 13.32 14.20 2.30
N ALA A 217 13.28 13.96 3.61
CA ALA A 217 12.79 12.69 4.15
C ALA A 217 11.29 12.49 3.89
N ILE A 218 10.48 13.55 4.00
CA ILE A 218 9.07 13.53 3.61
C ILE A 218 8.95 13.13 2.13
N SER A 219 9.69 13.83 1.26
CA SER A 219 9.69 13.59 -0.19
C SER A 219 10.03 12.14 -0.56
N ILE A 220 11.15 11.62 -0.04
CA ILE A 220 11.58 10.23 -0.32
C ILE A 220 10.54 9.24 0.20
N ASN A 221 10.00 9.45 1.41
CA ASN A 221 9.03 8.55 2.01
C ASN A 221 7.69 8.57 1.24
N LEU A 222 7.24 9.73 0.76
CA LEU A 222 6.06 9.85 -0.09
C LEU A 222 6.25 9.10 -1.43
N GLN A 223 7.42 9.24 -2.06
CA GLN A 223 7.72 8.57 -3.33
C GLN A 223 7.78 7.05 -3.16
N ASP A 224 8.73 6.57 -2.35
CA ASP A 224 9.09 5.15 -2.31
C ASP A 224 8.06 4.31 -1.53
N ASN A 225 7.54 4.85 -0.43
CA ASN A 225 6.70 4.05 0.47
C ASN A 225 5.21 4.26 0.26
N VAL A 226 4.76 5.43 -0.19
CA VAL A 226 3.33 5.70 -0.37
C VAL A 226 2.93 5.51 -1.82
N LEU A 227 3.45 6.33 -2.73
CA LEU A 227 3.03 6.33 -4.13
C LEU A 227 3.41 5.02 -4.83
N GLN A 228 4.66 4.58 -4.71
CA GLN A 228 5.11 3.37 -5.39
C GLN A 228 4.42 2.09 -4.86
N LYS A 229 4.23 1.97 -3.54
CA LYS A 229 3.47 0.84 -2.96
C LYS A 229 2.01 0.90 -3.33
N MET A 230 1.40 2.08 -3.38
CA MET A 230 0.01 2.24 -3.80
C MET A 230 -0.19 1.81 -5.25
N ILE A 231 0.71 2.21 -6.15
CA ILE A 231 0.70 1.76 -7.56
C ILE A 231 0.87 0.25 -7.63
N SER A 232 1.84 -0.32 -6.91
CA SER A 232 2.05 -1.77 -6.86
C SER A 232 0.84 -2.55 -6.34
N HIS A 233 0.18 -2.04 -5.30
CA HIS A 233 -1.06 -2.62 -4.78
C HIS A 233 -2.20 -2.53 -5.80
N CYS A 234 -2.32 -1.41 -6.52
CA CYS A 234 -3.30 -1.28 -7.60
C CYS A 234 -3.03 -2.31 -8.70
N ASP A 235 -1.78 -2.49 -9.13
CA ASP A 235 -1.40 -3.50 -10.12
C ASP A 235 -1.73 -4.92 -9.65
N HIS A 236 -1.48 -5.22 -8.36
CA HIS A 236 -1.81 -6.52 -7.77
C HIS A 236 -3.32 -6.77 -7.74
N ILE A 237 -4.11 -5.77 -7.33
CA ILE A 237 -5.58 -5.87 -7.31
C ILE A 237 -6.12 -6.01 -8.73
N SER A 238 -5.64 -5.21 -9.69
CA SER A 238 -6.05 -5.32 -11.10
C SER A 238 -5.72 -6.69 -11.68
N LYS A 239 -4.58 -7.29 -11.30
CA LYS A 239 -4.23 -8.67 -11.69
C LYS A 239 -5.23 -9.69 -11.13
N ILE A 240 -5.54 -9.62 -9.83
CA ILE A 240 -6.52 -10.53 -9.19
C ILE A 240 -7.90 -10.38 -9.84
N ILE A 241 -8.34 -9.16 -10.12
CA ILE A 241 -9.62 -8.89 -10.80
C ILE A 241 -9.61 -9.49 -12.21
N GLY A 242 -8.53 -9.31 -12.96
CA GLY A 242 -8.35 -9.89 -14.30
C GLY A 242 -8.44 -11.41 -14.27
N GLU A 243 -7.65 -12.06 -13.41
CA GLU A 243 -7.65 -13.53 -13.25
C GLU A 243 -9.04 -14.05 -12.86
N ARG A 244 -9.74 -13.34 -11.96
CA ARG A 244 -11.09 -13.74 -11.54
C ARG A 244 -12.10 -13.57 -12.67
N ARG A 245 -12.04 -12.47 -13.42
CA ARG A 245 -12.93 -12.23 -14.56
C ARG A 245 -12.72 -13.27 -15.65
N ASP A 246 -11.47 -13.54 -16.04
CA ASP A 246 -11.15 -14.48 -17.11
C ASP A 246 -11.56 -15.92 -16.73
N SER A 247 -11.44 -16.30 -15.46
CA SER A 247 -11.95 -17.58 -14.95
C SER A 247 -13.48 -17.67 -15.06
N GLU A 248 -14.21 -16.63 -14.68
CA GLU A 248 -15.69 -16.63 -14.78
C GLU A 248 -16.14 -16.63 -16.24
N GLU A 249 -15.49 -15.86 -17.13
CA GLU A 249 -15.76 -15.86 -18.57
C GLU A 249 -15.52 -17.24 -19.19
N TYR A 250 -14.42 -17.92 -18.82
CA TYR A 250 -14.13 -19.28 -19.26
C TYR A 250 -15.20 -20.28 -18.80
N HIS A 251 -15.65 -20.18 -17.55
CA HIS A 251 -16.72 -21.03 -17.02
C HIS A 251 -18.05 -20.78 -17.74
N VAL A 252 -18.41 -19.53 -18.01
CA VAL A 252 -19.61 -19.18 -18.77
C VAL A 252 -19.51 -19.69 -20.21
N GLN A 253 -18.40 -19.45 -20.90
CA GLN A 253 -18.19 -19.90 -22.27
C GLN A 253 -18.25 -21.42 -22.37
N SER A 254 -17.63 -22.13 -21.43
CA SER A 254 -17.64 -23.59 -21.37
C SER A 254 -19.04 -24.15 -21.12
N ARG A 255 -19.84 -23.53 -20.22
CA ARG A 255 -21.24 -23.91 -19.97
C ARG A 255 -22.13 -23.66 -21.19
N CYS A 256 -21.97 -22.52 -21.86
CA CYS A 256 -22.69 -22.20 -23.08
C CYS A 256 -22.35 -23.14 -24.23
N PHE A 257 -21.07 -23.47 -24.41
CA PHE A 257 -20.62 -24.40 -25.45
C PHE A 257 -21.15 -25.82 -25.21
N LEU A 258 -21.05 -26.33 -23.98
CA LEU A 258 -21.55 -27.65 -23.61
C LEU A 258 -23.08 -27.72 -23.76
N SER A 259 -23.81 -26.69 -23.32
CA SER A 259 -25.26 -26.64 -23.47
C SER A 259 -25.70 -26.52 -24.93
N GLY A 260 -25.03 -25.69 -25.74
CA GLY A 260 -25.39 -25.49 -27.14
C GLY A 260 -25.14 -26.73 -27.99
N THR A 261 -24.01 -27.40 -27.80
CA THR A 261 -23.69 -28.65 -28.51
C THR A 261 -24.61 -29.80 -28.11
N CYS A 262 -24.97 -29.92 -26.83
CA CYS A 262 -25.91 -30.94 -26.35
C CYS A 262 -27.36 -30.75 -26.82
N ALA A 263 -27.78 -29.52 -27.15
CA ALA A 263 -29.14 -29.26 -27.67
C ALA A 263 -29.23 -29.42 -29.20
N VAL A 264 -28.18 -29.05 -29.94
CA VAL A 264 -28.18 -29.10 -31.42
C VAL A 264 -28.18 -30.54 -31.93
N ILE A 265 -27.43 -31.44 -31.29
CA ILE A 265 -27.31 -32.84 -31.74
C ILE A 265 -28.67 -33.56 -31.75
N PRO A 266 -29.48 -33.55 -30.67
CA PRO A 266 -30.82 -34.15 -30.67
C PRO A 266 -31.76 -33.55 -31.71
N ILE A 267 -31.71 -32.23 -31.93
CA ILE A 267 -32.55 -31.54 -32.94
C ILE A 267 -32.18 -32.00 -34.35
N CYS A 268 -30.89 -32.10 -34.67
CA CYS A 268 -30.44 -32.60 -35.96
C CYS A 268 -30.89 -34.06 -36.19
N VAL A 269 -30.76 -34.92 -35.17
CA VAL A 269 -31.21 -36.33 -35.25
C VAL A 269 -32.73 -36.41 -35.43
N MET A 270 -33.50 -35.57 -34.73
CA MET A 270 -34.96 -35.47 -34.88
C MET A 270 -35.36 -35.04 -36.30
N MET A 271 -34.67 -34.06 -36.88
CA MET A 271 -34.94 -33.59 -38.25
C MET A 271 -34.60 -34.66 -39.29
N VAL A 272 -33.47 -35.35 -39.16
CA VAL A 272 -33.09 -36.43 -40.08
C VAL A 272 -34.10 -37.58 -40.01
N THR A 273 -34.51 -38.00 -38.81
CA THR A 273 -35.50 -39.07 -38.63
C THR A 273 -36.87 -38.69 -39.17
N LEU A 274 -37.29 -37.42 -39.04
CA LEU A 274 -38.51 -36.91 -39.66
C LEU A 274 -38.44 -36.98 -41.19
N VAL A 275 -37.33 -36.56 -41.80
CA VAL A 275 -37.15 -36.62 -43.27
C VAL A 275 -37.21 -38.06 -43.76
N VAL A 276 -36.58 -39.00 -43.06
CA VAL A 276 -36.63 -40.44 -43.39
C VAL A 276 -38.06 -40.97 -43.29
N LEU A 277 -38.82 -40.59 -42.25
CA LEU A 277 -40.20 -41.03 -42.07
C LEU A 277 -41.14 -40.43 -43.13
N VAL A 278 -40.97 -39.15 -43.49
CA VAL A 278 -41.70 -38.53 -44.60
C VAL A 278 -41.38 -39.24 -45.92
N PHE A 279 -40.10 -39.54 -46.18
CA PHE A 279 -39.68 -40.27 -47.38
C PHE A 279 -40.27 -41.69 -47.46
N TYR A 280 -40.48 -42.33 -46.30
CA TYR A 280 -41.10 -43.65 -46.18
C TYR A 280 -42.64 -43.64 -46.34
N VAL A 281 -43.32 -42.54 -46.00
CA VAL A 281 -44.79 -42.44 -46.13
C VAL A 281 -45.20 -41.90 -47.51
N LEU A 282 -44.28 -41.27 -48.24
CA LEU A 282 -44.55 -40.69 -49.56
C LEU A 282 -44.87 -41.76 -50.60
N ASP A 283 -46.02 -41.60 -51.26
CA ASP A 283 -46.42 -42.46 -52.36
C ASP A 283 -45.54 -42.25 -53.60
N ARG A 284 -45.27 -43.34 -54.32
CA ARG A 284 -44.39 -43.39 -55.49
C ARG A 284 -44.82 -42.43 -56.59
N GLN A 285 -46.12 -42.26 -56.80
CA GLN A 285 -46.65 -41.40 -57.85
C GLN A 285 -46.39 -39.92 -57.57
N VAL A 286 -46.53 -39.52 -56.31
CA VAL A 286 -46.25 -38.16 -55.83
C VAL A 286 -44.76 -37.87 -55.92
N LEU A 287 -43.91 -38.83 -55.50
CA LEU A 287 -42.46 -38.67 -55.59
C LEU A 287 -42.00 -38.50 -57.04
N LYS A 288 -42.55 -39.29 -57.97
CA LYS A 288 -42.21 -39.21 -59.39
C LYS A 288 -42.59 -37.85 -60.00
N GLN A 289 -43.76 -37.31 -59.67
CA GLN A 289 -44.18 -35.97 -60.10
C GLN A 289 -43.24 -34.87 -59.59
N TRP A 290 -42.79 -34.97 -58.33
CA TRP A 290 -41.85 -34.03 -57.74
C TRP A 290 -40.44 -34.10 -58.37
N VAL A 291 -39.93 -35.32 -58.59
CA VAL A 291 -38.62 -35.55 -59.21
C VAL A 291 -38.59 -35.02 -60.65
N ASP A 292 -39.64 -35.29 -61.42
CA ASP A 292 -39.77 -34.84 -62.81
C ASP A 292 -39.99 -33.32 -62.91
N GLY A 293 -40.64 -32.69 -61.92
CA GLY A 293 -40.90 -31.24 -61.87
C GLY A 293 -39.71 -30.39 -61.42
N ILE A 294 -38.82 -30.94 -60.57
CA ILE A 294 -37.65 -30.23 -60.02
C ILE A 294 -36.35 -30.59 -60.79
N GLY A 295 -36.40 -31.61 -61.65
CA GLY A 295 -35.24 -32.07 -62.44
C GLY A 295 -34.21 -32.84 -61.61
N LEU A 296 -34.67 -33.57 -60.58
CA LEU A 296 -33.80 -34.40 -59.75
C LEU A 296 -33.40 -35.69 -60.49
N PRO A 297 -32.21 -36.25 -60.22
CA PRO A 297 -31.76 -37.47 -60.89
C PRO A 297 -32.66 -38.66 -60.54
N HIS A 298 -32.94 -39.52 -61.53
CA HIS A 298 -33.75 -40.74 -61.35
C HIS A 298 -33.20 -41.72 -60.30
N THR A 299 -31.96 -41.53 -59.84
CA THR A 299 -31.35 -42.27 -58.73
C THR A 299 -32.17 -42.16 -57.44
N VAL A 300 -32.89 -41.07 -57.21
CA VAL A 300 -33.76 -40.87 -56.04
C VAL A 300 -34.96 -41.83 -56.02
N ILE A 301 -35.48 -42.19 -57.19
CA ILE A 301 -36.60 -43.15 -57.32
C ILE A 301 -36.08 -44.58 -57.09
N VAL A 302 -34.88 -44.88 -57.59
CA VAL A 302 -34.22 -46.19 -57.38
C VAL A 302 -33.91 -46.42 -55.91
N THR A 303 -33.42 -45.40 -55.19
CA THR A 303 -33.17 -45.50 -53.75
C THR A 303 -34.47 -45.61 -52.95
N TRP A 304 -35.57 -44.97 -53.39
CA TRP A 304 -36.90 -45.13 -52.78
C TRP A 304 -37.44 -46.56 -52.93
N ASP A 305 -37.37 -47.13 -54.15
CA ASP A 305 -37.81 -48.50 -54.43
C ASP A 305 -36.98 -49.53 -53.60
N GLN A 306 -35.69 -49.26 -53.37
CA GLN A 306 -34.84 -50.08 -52.49
C GLN A 306 -35.24 -49.96 -51.00
N PHE A 307 -35.64 -48.77 -50.56
CA PHE A 307 -36.00 -48.50 -49.17
C PHE A 307 -37.38 -49.06 -48.79
N HIS A 308 -38.29 -49.22 -49.76
CA HIS A 308 -39.64 -49.75 -49.55
C HIS A 308 -39.75 -51.27 -49.70
N ASN A 309 -38.68 -51.97 -50.07
CA ASN A 309 -38.61 -53.44 -50.15
C ASN A 309 -38.50 -54.12 -48.77
N ILE A 310 -39.20 -53.60 -47.76
CA ILE A 310 -39.21 -54.15 -46.40
C ILE A 310 -40.39 -55.14 -46.29
N PRO A 311 -40.23 -56.32 -45.66
CA PRO A 311 -41.34 -57.26 -45.48
C PRO A 311 -42.49 -56.63 -44.68
N ALA A 312 -43.74 -56.88 -45.09
CA ALA A 312 -44.96 -56.30 -44.50
C ALA A 312 -45.08 -56.46 -42.96
N ALA A 313 -44.41 -57.45 -42.38
CA ALA A 313 -44.36 -57.67 -40.93
C ALA A 313 -43.63 -56.53 -40.16
N PHE A 314 -42.81 -55.72 -40.83
CA PHE A 314 -41.97 -54.70 -40.22
C PHE A 314 -42.41 -53.26 -40.50
N GLU A 315 -43.45 -53.04 -41.31
CA GLU A 315 -43.94 -51.68 -41.64
C GLU A 315 -44.42 -50.91 -40.41
N ILE A 316 -45.26 -51.53 -39.58
CA ILE A 316 -45.81 -50.92 -38.36
C ILE A 316 -44.71 -50.71 -37.30
N PRO A 317 -43.81 -51.70 -37.00
CA PRO A 317 -42.69 -51.49 -36.10
C PRO A 317 -41.73 -50.36 -36.49
N VAL A 318 -41.46 -50.17 -37.78
CA VAL A 318 -40.56 -49.11 -38.28
C VAL A 318 -41.16 -47.72 -38.07
N LEU A 319 -42.45 -47.53 -38.39
CA LEU A 319 -43.16 -46.27 -38.15
C LEU A 319 -43.24 -45.94 -36.66
N LEU A 320 -43.59 -46.93 -35.83
CA LEU A 320 -43.74 -46.74 -34.39
C LEU A 320 -42.39 -46.47 -33.73
N GLY A 321 -41.33 -47.16 -34.16
CA GLY A 321 -39.96 -46.92 -33.72
C GLY A 321 -39.44 -45.53 -34.09
N GLY A 322 -39.73 -45.06 -35.31
CA GLY A 322 -39.39 -43.70 -35.75
C GLY A 322 -40.08 -42.62 -34.92
N LEU A 323 -41.38 -42.78 -34.62
CA LEU A 323 -42.12 -41.86 -33.76
C LEU A 323 -41.60 -41.84 -32.31
N ILE A 324 -41.21 -43.01 -31.77
CA ILE A 324 -40.59 -43.09 -30.44
C ILE A 324 -39.25 -42.37 -30.41
N ILE A 325 -38.41 -42.51 -31.45
CA ILE A 325 -37.13 -41.81 -31.53
C ILE A 325 -37.34 -40.30 -31.62
N ILE A 326 -38.30 -39.83 -32.43
CA ILE A 326 -38.64 -38.40 -32.51
C ILE A 326 -39.11 -37.89 -31.15
N ALA A 327 -39.99 -38.61 -30.45
CA ALA A 327 -40.49 -38.22 -29.14
C ALA A 327 -39.38 -38.21 -28.08
N ALA A 328 -38.49 -39.22 -28.07
CA ALA A 328 -37.36 -39.32 -27.15
C ALA A 328 -36.32 -38.21 -27.40
N MET A 329 -35.96 -37.96 -28.66
CA MET A 329 -35.04 -36.88 -29.02
C MET A 329 -35.65 -35.51 -28.78
N GLY A 330 -36.95 -35.34 -28.99
CA GLY A 330 -37.69 -34.12 -28.63
C GLY A 330 -37.67 -33.85 -27.13
N LEU A 331 -37.95 -34.87 -26.30
CA LEU A 331 -37.87 -34.75 -24.84
C LEU A 331 -36.43 -34.46 -24.38
N LEU A 332 -35.43 -35.13 -24.95
CA LEU A 332 -34.02 -34.85 -24.68
C LEU A 332 -33.67 -33.41 -25.07
N ALA A 333 -34.07 -32.95 -26.26
CA ALA A 333 -33.89 -31.57 -26.67
C ALA A 333 -34.53 -30.60 -25.66
N THR A 334 -35.76 -30.83 -25.19
CA THR A 334 -36.41 -29.97 -24.19
C THR A 334 -35.75 -30.02 -22.81
N SER A 335 -35.17 -31.15 -22.41
CA SER A 335 -34.43 -31.29 -21.15
C SER A 335 -33.03 -30.65 -21.22
N PHE A 336 -32.44 -30.63 -22.41
CA PHE A 336 -31.14 -30.02 -22.73
C PHE A 336 -31.25 -28.64 -23.38
N THR A 337 -32.45 -28.07 -23.43
CA THR A 337 -32.69 -26.63 -23.45
C THR A 337 -32.87 -26.10 -22.02
N PRO A 338 -31.94 -26.31 -21.06
CA PRO A 338 -32.04 -25.57 -19.82
C PRO A 338 -31.81 -24.10 -20.17
N LYS A 339 -32.77 -23.24 -19.79
CA LYS A 339 -32.58 -21.79 -19.59
C LYS A 339 -31.59 -21.17 -20.59
N MET A 340 -31.88 -21.31 -21.88
CA MET A 340 -31.07 -20.67 -22.91
C MET A 340 -31.10 -19.16 -22.64
N ILE A 341 -29.92 -18.59 -22.43
CA ILE A 341 -29.64 -17.17 -22.64
C ILE A 341 -30.13 -16.21 -21.55
N THR A 342 -29.98 -16.57 -20.29
CA THR A 342 -29.58 -15.53 -19.33
C THR A 342 -28.32 -16.04 -18.66
N LEU A 343 -27.22 -15.28 -18.75
CA LEU A 343 -26.20 -15.41 -17.69
C LEU A 343 -26.99 -15.39 -16.39
N ASP A 344 -26.76 -16.35 -15.49
CA ASP A 344 -27.32 -16.27 -14.14
C ASP A 344 -27.15 -14.81 -13.69
N GLU A 345 -28.26 -14.13 -13.43
CA GLU A 345 -28.29 -12.72 -13.00
C GLU A 345 -27.19 -12.40 -11.97
N PRO A 346 -26.89 -13.28 -10.97
CA PRO A 346 -25.77 -13.06 -10.05
C PRO A 346 -24.38 -13.09 -10.71
N THR A 347 -24.12 -13.89 -11.74
CA THR A 347 -22.83 -13.94 -12.44
C THR A 347 -22.60 -12.67 -13.25
N ASN A 348 -23.64 -12.17 -13.94
CA ASN A 348 -23.55 -10.92 -14.68
C ASN A 348 -23.38 -9.71 -13.73
N GLU A 349 -24.08 -9.73 -12.60
CA GLU A 349 -23.89 -8.74 -11.55
C GLU A 349 -22.48 -8.78 -10.96
N MET A 350 -21.91 -9.96 -10.74
CA MET A 350 -20.54 -10.13 -10.24
C MET A 350 -19.50 -9.62 -11.25
N ILE A 351 -19.61 -9.96 -12.54
CA ILE A 351 -18.71 -9.44 -13.58
C ILE A 351 -18.83 -7.91 -13.67
N LYS A 352 -20.05 -7.36 -13.57
CA LYS A 352 -20.29 -5.92 -13.53
C LYS A 352 -19.66 -5.25 -12.29
N ARG A 353 -19.73 -5.88 -11.13
CA ARG A 353 -19.06 -5.38 -9.91
C ARG A 353 -17.54 -5.38 -10.08
N LEU A 354 -16.98 -6.47 -10.60
CA LEU A 354 -15.54 -6.58 -10.89
C LEU A 354 -15.06 -5.50 -11.87
N SER A 355 -15.83 -5.22 -12.93
CA SER A 355 -15.48 -4.17 -13.88
C SER A 355 -15.57 -2.75 -13.30
N VAL A 356 -16.57 -2.48 -12.44
CA VAL A 356 -16.66 -1.22 -11.70
C VAL A 356 -15.47 -1.06 -10.75
N THR A 357 -15.11 -2.10 -10.01
CA THR A 357 -13.93 -2.07 -9.12
C THR A 357 -12.64 -1.89 -9.91
N ALA A 358 -12.47 -2.56 -11.04
CA ALA A 358 -11.31 -2.36 -11.92
C ALA A 358 -11.19 -0.91 -12.39
N ASN A 359 -12.29 -0.32 -12.86
CA ASN A 359 -12.31 1.08 -13.31
C ASN A 359 -11.96 2.05 -12.17
N LEU A 360 -12.41 1.78 -10.94
CA LEU A 360 -12.06 2.59 -9.77
C LEU A 360 -10.56 2.47 -9.45
N VAL A 361 -10.01 1.26 -9.46
CA VAL A 361 -8.59 1.01 -9.20
C VAL A 361 -7.72 1.67 -10.28
N ASP A 362 -8.11 1.58 -11.54
CA ASP A 362 -7.42 2.26 -12.65
C ASP A 362 -7.51 3.79 -12.54
N GLY A 363 -8.65 4.31 -12.06
CA GLY A 363 -8.81 5.73 -11.74
C GLY A 363 -7.82 6.20 -10.67
N ILE A 364 -7.79 5.49 -9.52
CA ILE A 364 -6.85 5.78 -8.42
C ILE A 364 -5.40 5.65 -8.90
N ARG A 365 -5.09 4.61 -9.69
CA ARG A 365 -3.76 4.40 -10.27
C ARG A 365 -3.34 5.56 -11.16
N LYS A 366 -4.24 6.03 -12.02
CA LYS A 366 -3.96 7.16 -12.92
C LYS A 366 -3.73 8.44 -12.13
N GLU A 367 -4.54 8.70 -11.10
CA GLU A 367 -4.36 9.85 -10.22
C GLU A 367 -3.03 9.78 -9.44
N ALA A 368 -2.70 8.61 -8.90
CA ALA A 368 -1.42 8.36 -8.23
C ALA A 368 -0.22 8.60 -9.15
N LYS A 369 -0.32 8.14 -10.40
CA LYS A 369 0.73 8.32 -11.40
C LYS A 369 0.85 9.79 -11.81
N ASN A 370 -0.26 10.48 -12.01
CA ASN A 370 -0.24 11.92 -12.30
C ASN A 370 0.41 12.70 -11.15
N LEU A 371 0.08 12.38 -9.89
CA LEU A 371 0.71 13.01 -8.72
C LEU A 371 2.21 12.71 -8.65
N TYR A 372 2.63 11.49 -9.02
CA TYR A 372 4.03 11.12 -9.08
C TYR A 372 4.79 11.86 -10.19
N ASP A 373 4.18 11.97 -11.37
CA ASP A 373 4.73 12.67 -12.54
C ASP A 373 4.80 14.19 -12.28
N GLU A 374 3.74 14.81 -11.74
CA GLU A 374 3.71 16.22 -11.31
C GLU A 374 4.77 16.50 -10.25
N TYR A 375 4.96 15.58 -9.31
CA TYR A 375 6.01 15.70 -8.31
C TYR A 375 7.41 15.63 -8.94
N LEU A 376 7.64 14.72 -9.89
CA LEU A 376 8.90 14.60 -10.61
C LEU A 376 9.21 15.87 -11.40
N GLU A 377 8.23 16.43 -12.11
CA GLU A 377 8.38 17.70 -12.84
C GLU A 377 8.77 18.84 -11.90
N ASN A 378 8.05 19.01 -10.79
CA ASN A 378 8.35 20.05 -9.80
C ASN A 378 9.71 19.87 -9.08
N THR A 379 10.26 18.65 -9.06
CA THR A 379 11.55 18.34 -8.40
C THR A 379 12.73 18.39 -9.37
N LEU A 380 12.50 18.14 -10.67
CA LEU A 380 13.52 18.11 -11.72
C LEU A 380 13.64 19.42 -12.51
N ASP A 381 12.83 20.43 -12.22
CA ASP A 381 13.06 21.81 -12.66
C ASP A 381 14.36 22.36 -12.04
N LEU A 382 15.45 22.04 -12.73
CA LEU A 382 16.79 22.64 -12.67
C LEU A 382 16.82 23.98 -13.43
#